data_AF-A0A7W1HEE6-F1
#
_entry.id   AF-A0A7W1HEE6-F1
#
_cell.length_a   1.000
_cell.length_b   1.000
_cell.length_c   1.000
_cell.angle_alpha   90.00
_cell.angle_beta   90.00
_cell.angle_gamma   90.00
#
_symmetry.space_group_name_H-M   'P 1'
#
loop_
_entity.id
_entity.type
_entity.pdbx_description
1 polymer ?
#
loop_
_entity_poly.entity_id
_entity_poly.type
_entity_poly.pdbx_seq_one_letter_code
_entity_poly.pdbx_strand_id
1 'polypeptide(L)'
;MANDKETRDRVRALVRDVLANVPVEDESPSPAETLPKHIVVNSLKDEIGKEFDRDESAKSLITEDDLRGLESGAKIRVSENAKFTPLASDLIREKRIELVVKSSRNSSSKIKSVAIGADHGGFPVKEQLKDFLNNSGFQVRDFGTNSTDAVDYPDYAHAVARAVGEKQVDVGIVVDGAGIGSAMTANKVPNVRAAACYSVELAKNS
;
A
#
# COMPACT_ATOMS: atom_id res chain seq x y z
N MET A 1 -48.38 -25.37 6.73
CA MET A 1 -47.25 -25.21 5.79
C MET A 1 -47.61 -24.44 4.50
N ALA A 2 -48.69 -23.64 4.47
CA ALA A 2 -49.09 -22.87 3.27
C ALA A 2 -48.66 -21.39 3.28
N ASN A 3 -48.23 -20.85 4.44
CA ASN A 3 -48.07 -19.40 4.64
C ASN A 3 -46.70 -18.83 4.17
N ASP A 4 -45.67 -19.67 4.07
CA ASP A 4 -44.30 -19.23 3.76
C ASP A 4 -44.08 -19.00 2.25
N LYS A 5 -44.74 -19.81 1.41
CA LYS A 5 -44.66 -19.70 -0.05
C LYS A 5 -45.37 -18.45 -0.55
N GLU A 6 -46.56 -18.16 -0.01
CA GLU A 6 -47.32 -16.95 -0.34
C GLU A 6 -46.56 -15.68 0.10
N THR A 7 -45.89 -15.73 1.25
CA THR A 7 -45.06 -14.62 1.74
C THR A 7 -43.86 -14.38 0.83
N ARG A 8 -43.13 -15.44 0.42
CA ARG A 8 -42.01 -15.32 -0.53
C ARG A 8 -42.45 -14.78 -1.88
N ASP A 9 -43.62 -15.20 -2.37
CA ASP A 9 -44.13 -14.74 -3.65
C ASP A 9 -44.57 -13.27 -3.61
N ARG A 10 -45.15 -12.81 -2.49
CA ARG A 10 -45.43 -11.37 -2.26
C ARG A 10 -44.15 -10.53 -2.19
N VAL A 11 -43.12 -11.00 -1.48
CA VAL A 11 -41.83 -10.29 -1.39
C VAL A 11 -41.18 -10.19 -2.78
N ARG A 12 -41.24 -11.26 -3.58
CA ARG A 12 -40.72 -11.23 -4.96
C ARG A 12 -41.49 -10.28 -5.87
N ALA A 13 -42.81 -10.20 -5.73
CA ALA A 13 -43.62 -9.24 -6.47
C ALA A 13 -43.24 -7.80 -6.12
N LEU A 14 -43.06 -7.52 -4.82
CA LEU A 14 -42.66 -6.19 -4.34
C LEU A 14 -41.28 -5.79 -4.86
N VAL A 15 -40.30 -6.70 -4.82
CA VAL A 15 -38.94 -6.43 -5.34
C VAL A 15 -38.96 -6.15 -6.85
N ARG A 16 -39.78 -6.86 -7.62
CA ARG A 16 -39.92 -6.58 -9.06
C ARG A 16 -40.53 -5.22 -9.35
N ASP A 17 -41.53 -4.83 -8.57
CA ASP A 17 -42.19 -3.54 -8.72
C ASP A 17 -41.27 -2.37 -8.35
N VAL A 18 -40.46 -2.54 -7.29
CA VAL A 18 -39.41 -1.58 -6.93
C VAL A 18 -38.37 -1.49 -8.04
N LEU A 19 -37.86 -2.62 -8.55
CA LEU A 19 -36.87 -2.62 -9.63
C LEU A 19 -37.40 -2.03 -10.94
N ALA A 20 -38.70 -2.13 -11.21
CA ALA A 20 -39.34 -1.55 -12.39
C ALA A 20 -39.52 -0.02 -12.27
N ASN A 21 -39.61 0.50 -11.05
CA ASN A 21 -39.80 1.93 -10.75
C ASN A 21 -38.50 2.64 -10.35
N VAL A 22 -37.38 1.92 -10.24
CA VAL A 22 -36.06 2.53 -10.11
C VAL A 22 -35.75 3.21 -11.45
N PRO A 23 -35.53 4.52 -11.49
CA PRO A 23 -35.12 5.19 -12.71
C PRO A 23 -33.81 4.55 -13.19
N VAL A 24 -33.85 3.98 -14.39
CA VAL A 24 -32.64 3.54 -15.09
C VAL A 24 -31.91 4.83 -15.44
N GLU A 25 -30.80 5.10 -14.77
CA GLU A 25 -29.90 6.15 -15.21
C GLU A 25 -29.50 5.81 -16.64
N ASP A 26 -29.81 6.71 -17.58
CA ASP A 26 -29.40 6.58 -18.97
C ASP A 26 -27.88 6.38 -19.00
N GLU A 27 -27.44 5.18 -19.36
CA GLU A 27 -26.07 4.90 -19.82
C GLU A 27 -25.86 5.59 -21.18
N SER A 28 -25.98 6.92 -21.19
CA SER A 28 -25.16 7.72 -22.07
C SER A 28 -23.71 7.41 -21.75
N PRO A 29 -22.83 7.17 -22.74
CA PRO A 29 -21.44 6.88 -22.43
C PRO A 29 -20.88 8.07 -21.68
N SER A 30 -20.63 7.87 -20.39
CA SER A 30 -19.81 8.76 -19.57
C SER A 30 -18.59 9.12 -20.42
N PRO A 31 -18.27 10.42 -20.60
CA PRO A 31 -17.13 10.81 -21.39
C PRO A 31 -15.91 10.19 -20.75
N ALA A 32 -15.37 9.15 -21.42
CA ALA A 32 -14.16 8.40 -21.13
C ALA A 32 -13.60 8.66 -19.74
N GLU A 33 -13.83 7.73 -18.79
CA GLU A 33 -13.20 7.65 -17.47
C GLU A 33 -11.92 8.48 -17.40
N THR A 34 -12.09 9.76 -17.08
CA THR A 34 -10.96 10.62 -16.76
C THR A 34 -10.57 10.19 -15.38
N LEU A 35 -9.75 9.13 -15.31
CA LEU A 35 -8.82 8.90 -14.21
C LEU A 35 -8.39 10.28 -13.72
N PRO A 36 -8.60 10.65 -12.45
CA PRO A 36 -8.27 11.97 -11.96
C PRO A 36 -6.82 12.27 -12.34
N LYS A 37 -6.66 13.20 -13.28
CA LYS A 37 -5.38 13.64 -13.78
C LYS A 37 -4.68 14.34 -12.63
N HIS A 38 -3.47 13.85 -12.36
CA HIS A 38 -2.51 14.40 -11.41
C HIS A 38 -2.92 14.33 -9.94
N ILE A 39 -2.63 13.19 -9.30
CA ILE A 39 -1.95 13.29 -8.02
C ILE A 39 -0.63 14.00 -8.32
N VAL A 40 -0.54 15.28 -7.98
CA VAL A 40 0.72 16.04 -8.01
C VAL A 40 1.57 15.48 -6.88
N VAL A 41 2.20 14.36 -7.17
CA VAL A 41 3.24 13.81 -6.31
C VAL A 41 4.41 14.77 -6.46
N ASN A 42 4.76 15.50 -5.40
CA ASN A 42 6.05 16.20 -5.34
C ASN A 42 7.15 15.12 -5.44
N SER A 43 7.53 14.80 -6.67
CA SER A 43 8.42 13.72 -7.01
C SER A 43 9.86 14.17 -6.81
N LEU A 44 10.45 13.78 -5.68
CA LEU A 44 11.87 13.46 -5.69
C LEU A 44 12.03 12.30 -6.68
N LYS A 45 12.95 12.47 -7.62
CA LYS A 45 13.24 11.55 -8.74
C LYS A 45 13.37 10.11 -8.24
N ASP A 46 12.47 9.25 -8.68
CA ASP A 46 12.59 7.80 -8.54
C ASP A 46 13.69 7.29 -9.50
N GLU A 47 14.95 7.44 -9.08
CA GLU A 47 16.05 6.62 -9.60
C GLU A 47 16.44 5.61 -8.51
N ILE A 48 15.65 4.55 -8.35
CA ILE A 48 16.08 3.36 -7.62
C ILE A 48 16.14 2.22 -8.63
N GLY A 49 17.25 2.14 -9.36
CA GLY A 49 17.61 0.96 -10.14
C GLY A 49 17.63 -0.25 -9.21
N LYS A 50 17.08 -1.39 -9.66
CA LYS A 50 17.16 -2.64 -8.89
C LYS A 50 18.63 -2.99 -8.66
N GLU A 51 19.06 -2.97 -7.40
CA GLU A 51 20.45 -3.19 -6.98
C GLU A 51 20.88 -4.68 -6.98
N PHE A 52 20.05 -5.58 -7.51
CA PHE A 52 20.24 -7.03 -7.44
C PHE A 52 19.60 -7.75 -8.63
N ASP A 53 20.22 -8.85 -9.06
CA ASP A 53 19.75 -9.70 -10.17
C ASP A 53 18.73 -10.74 -9.70
N ARG A 54 18.85 -11.21 -8.45
CA ARG A 54 17.95 -12.21 -7.86
C ARG A 54 17.72 -11.96 -6.37
N ASP A 55 16.49 -12.17 -5.89
CA ASP A 55 16.12 -12.00 -4.48
C ASP A 55 15.77 -13.35 -3.85
N GLU A 56 16.65 -13.83 -2.97
CA GLU A 56 16.45 -15.02 -2.14
C GLU A 56 16.36 -14.67 -0.65
N SER A 57 16.10 -13.39 -0.33
CA SER A 57 16.09 -12.88 1.05
C SER A 57 14.92 -13.38 1.91
N ALA A 58 13.98 -14.13 1.32
CA ALA A 58 12.91 -14.83 2.03
C ALA A 58 13.38 -16.15 2.65
N LYS A 59 14.51 -16.71 2.19
CA LYS A 59 15.03 -18.00 2.65
C LYS A 59 16.03 -17.82 3.79
N SER A 60 15.99 -18.76 4.73
CA SER A 60 16.98 -18.90 5.81
C SER A 60 18.14 -19.83 5.44
N LEU A 61 17.96 -20.67 4.42
CA LEU A 61 18.97 -21.59 3.88
C LEU A 61 19.04 -21.39 2.36
N ILE A 62 20.24 -21.07 1.87
CA ILE A 62 20.56 -20.94 0.45
C ILE A 62 21.33 -22.18 0.04
N THR A 63 20.83 -22.82 -1.01
CA THR A 63 21.38 -24.06 -1.58
C THR A 63 22.01 -23.80 -2.94
N GLU A 64 22.69 -24.80 -3.48
CA GLU A 64 23.28 -24.74 -4.83
C GLU A 64 22.21 -24.41 -5.89
N ASP A 65 21.02 -24.99 -5.76
CA ASP A 65 19.94 -24.84 -6.74
C ASP A 65 19.43 -23.39 -6.82
N ASP A 66 19.49 -22.65 -5.71
CA ASP A 66 19.12 -21.24 -5.63
C ASP A 66 20.11 -20.33 -6.39
N LEU A 67 21.36 -20.78 -6.54
CA LEU A 67 22.44 -20.06 -7.21
C LEU A 67 22.67 -20.55 -8.65
N ARG A 68 22.06 -21.67 -9.01
CA ARG A 68 22.16 -22.23 -10.35
C ARG A 68 21.54 -21.28 -11.36
N GLY A 69 22.18 -21.16 -12.52
CA GLY A 69 21.76 -20.24 -13.60
C GLY A 69 22.21 -18.79 -13.44
N LEU A 70 22.86 -18.41 -12.34
CA LEU A 70 23.46 -17.07 -12.20
C LEU A 70 24.75 -16.94 -13.02
N GLU A 71 24.94 -15.78 -13.64
CA GLU A 71 26.17 -15.39 -14.32
C GLU A 71 27.27 -14.99 -13.31
N SER A 72 28.52 -14.97 -13.77
CA SER A 72 29.64 -14.56 -12.93
C SER A 72 29.55 -13.07 -12.60
N GLY A 73 29.65 -12.72 -11.31
CA GLY A 73 29.47 -11.34 -10.83
C GLY A 73 28.02 -10.94 -10.55
N ALA A 74 27.06 -11.87 -10.62
CA ALA A 74 25.67 -11.59 -10.29
C ALA A 74 25.51 -11.14 -8.83
N LYS A 75 24.57 -10.23 -8.59
CA LYS A 75 24.20 -9.72 -7.28
C LYS A 75 22.97 -10.47 -6.76
N ILE A 76 23.13 -11.23 -5.69
CA ILE A 76 22.02 -11.93 -5.04
C ILE A 76 21.70 -11.28 -3.70
N ARG A 77 20.41 -11.00 -3.49
CA ARG A 77 19.92 -10.51 -2.22
C ARG A 77 19.64 -11.68 -1.26
N VAL A 78 20.26 -11.66 -0.10
CA VAL A 78 20.12 -12.70 0.94
C VAL A 78 19.70 -12.11 2.28
N SER A 79 19.17 -12.93 3.20
CA SER A 79 18.89 -12.46 4.56
C SER A 79 20.17 -12.33 5.39
N GLU A 80 20.19 -11.45 6.40
CA GLU A 80 21.37 -11.23 7.28
C GLU A 80 21.88 -12.51 7.94
N ASN A 81 20.98 -13.44 8.25
CA ASN A 81 21.30 -14.72 8.89
C ASN A 81 21.13 -15.91 7.95
N ALA A 82 21.23 -15.70 6.63
CA ALA A 82 21.15 -16.78 5.65
C ALA A 82 22.31 -17.77 5.87
N LYS A 83 21.98 -19.05 6.03
CA LYS A 83 22.96 -20.14 6.01
C LYS A 83 23.16 -20.59 4.57
N PHE A 84 24.38 -20.98 4.24
CA PHE A 84 24.71 -21.50 2.92
C PHE A 84 25.11 -22.97 3.04
N THR A 85 24.67 -23.79 2.10
CA THR A 85 25.26 -25.13 1.97
C THR A 85 26.73 -25.01 1.52
N PRO A 86 27.58 -26.01 1.77
CA PRO A 86 28.98 -25.99 1.33
C PRO A 86 29.10 -25.73 -0.18
N LEU A 87 28.29 -26.44 -0.98
CA LEU A 87 28.28 -26.30 -2.43
C LEU A 87 27.77 -24.93 -2.91
N ALA A 88 26.81 -24.33 -2.18
CA ALA A 88 26.41 -22.95 -2.44
C ALA A 88 27.56 -21.96 -2.18
N SER A 89 28.32 -22.18 -1.10
CA SER A 89 29.48 -21.35 -0.76
C SER A 89 30.59 -21.46 -1.80
N ASP A 90 30.79 -22.66 -2.34
CA ASP A 90 31.75 -22.91 -3.43
C ASP A 90 31.32 -22.18 -4.71
N LEU A 91 30.04 -22.26 -5.10
CA LEU A 91 29.50 -21.54 -6.25
C LEU A 91 29.62 -20.03 -6.12
N ILE A 92 29.38 -19.47 -4.93
CA ILE A 92 29.53 -18.03 -4.68
C ILE A 92 30.97 -17.60 -4.94
N ARG A 93 31.96 -18.40 -4.51
CA ARG A 93 33.38 -18.13 -4.70
C ARG A 93 33.81 -18.27 -6.16
N GLU A 94 33.39 -19.35 -6.82
CA GLU A 94 33.75 -19.66 -8.20
C GLU A 94 33.20 -18.61 -9.18
N LYS A 95 31.91 -18.30 -9.05
CA LYS A 95 31.22 -17.32 -9.90
C LYS A 95 31.39 -15.89 -9.43
N ARG A 96 32.11 -15.63 -8.33
CA ARG A 96 32.28 -14.30 -7.72
C ARG A 96 30.93 -13.58 -7.53
N ILE A 97 29.95 -14.30 -7.00
CA ILE A 97 28.60 -13.76 -6.75
C ILE A 97 28.69 -12.74 -5.61
N GLU A 98 28.15 -11.55 -5.82
CA GLU A 98 28.07 -10.52 -4.81
C GLU A 98 26.82 -10.72 -3.93
N LEU A 99 27.04 -10.84 -2.62
CA LEU A 99 25.96 -11.01 -1.66
C LEU A 99 25.48 -9.65 -1.16
N VAL A 100 24.28 -9.26 -1.57
CA VAL A 100 23.59 -8.06 -1.06
C VAL A 100 22.77 -8.47 0.16
N VAL A 101 23.31 -8.23 1.35
CA VAL A 101 22.61 -8.56 2.59
C VAL A 101 21.44 -7.62 2.79
N LYS A 102 20.24 -8.18 2.94
CA LYS A 102 19.09 -7.49 3.49
C LYS A 102 19.40 -7.24 4.97
N SER A 103 19.85 -6.03 5.29
CA SER A 103 19.92 -5.55 6.67
C SER A 103 18.61 -5.93 7.35
N SER A 104 18.70 -6.78 8.39
CA SER A 104 17.61 -6.96 9.34
C SER A 104 17.21 -5.55 9.71
N ARG A 105 15.91 -5.27 9.67
CA ARG A 105 15.42 -3.98 10.14
C ARG A 105 15.93 -3.86 11.56
N ASN A 106 16.96 -3.03 11.78
CA ASN A 106 17.21 -2.50 13.09
C ASN A 106 15.84 -1.98 13.54
N SER A 107 15.42 -2.40 14.73
CA SER A 107 14.17 -2.03 15.41
C SER A 107 14.11 -0.54 15.79
N SER A 108 14.81 0.28 15.02
CA SER A 108 14.85 1.72 14.95
C SER A 108 15.14 2.07 13.49
N SER A 109 14.21 1.70 12.59
CA SER A 109 14.15 2.33 11.27
C SER A 109 13.74 3.76 11.60
N LYS A 110 14.71 4.68 11.65
CA LYS A 110 14.42 6.09 11.89
C LYS A 110 13.47 6.52 10.77
N ILE A 111 12.19 6.70 11.11
CA ILE A 111 11.17 7.18 10.17
C ILE A 111 11.66 8.53 9.67
N LYS A 112 11.96 8.63 8.38
CA LYS A 112 12.44 9.87 7.75
C LYS A 112 11.43 10.39 6.75
N SER A 113 10.66 9.51 6.11
CA SER A 113 9.72 9.81 5.05
C SER A 113 8.31 9.38 5.42
N VAL A 114 7.36 10.28 5.20
CA VAL A 114 5.95 10.08 5.55
C VAL A 114 5.10 10.42 4.33
N ALA A 115 4.33 9.46 3.84
CA ALA A 115 3.25 9.74 2.91
C ALA A 115 2.02 10.22 3.67
N ILE A 116 1.38 11.30 3.21
CA ILE A 116 0.11 11.77 3.77
C ILE A 116 -0.96 11.80 2.68
N GLY A 117 -2.18 11.46 3.07
CA GLY A 117 -3.35 11.57 2.22
C GLY A 117 -4.61 11.88 3.03
N ALA A 118 -5.64 12.40 2.38
CA ALA A 118 -6.92 12.66 3.02
C ALA A 118 -8.09 12.69 2.04
N ASP A 119 -9.29 12.43 2.58
CA ASP A 119 -10.53 12.79 1.91
C ASP A 119 -10.87 14.29 2.11
N HIS A 120 -12.01 14.70 1.58
CA HIS A 120 -12.51 16.07 1.68
C HIS A 120 -12.76 16.54 3.12
N GLY A 121 -13.18 15.64 4.01
CA GLY A 121 -13.38 15.92 5.43
C GLY A 121 -12.07 16.02 6.21
N GLY A 122 -11.05 15.27 5.80
CA GLY A 122 -9.72 15.25 6.41
C GLY A 122 -8.76 16.32 5.89
N PHE A 123 -9.07 16.99 4.78
CA PHE A 123 -8.20 17.99 4.16
C PHE A 123 -7.64 19.05 5.13
N PRO A 124 -8.46 19.73 5.98
CA PRO A 124 -7.95 20.75 6.89
C PRO A 124 -6.95 20.20 7.91
N VAL A 125 -7.18 18.98 8.40
CA VAL A 125 -6.32 18.30 9.37
C VAL A 125 -5.03 17.83 8.69
N LYS A 126 -5.12 17.36 7.45
CA LYS A 126 -3.96 16.94 6.64
C LYS A 126 -2.98 18.10 6.42
N GLU A 127 -3.46 19.30 6.09
CA GLU A 127 -2.59 20.46 5.92
C GLU A 127 -1.90 20.88 7.23
N GLN A 128 -2.61 20.87 8.37
CA GLN A 128 -2.00 21.11 9.68
C GLN A 128 -0.93 20.05 10.03
N LEU A 129 -1.23 18.78 9.73
CA LEU A 129 -0.31 17.67 9.95
C LEU A 129 0.94 17.78 9.07
N LYS A 130 0.78 18.18 7.81
CA LYS A 130 1.87 18.40 6.86
C LYS A 130 2.86 19.44 7.39
N ASP A 131 2.36 20.58 7.87
CA ASP A 131 3.18 21.63 8.46
C ASP A 131 3.90 21.13 9.72
N PHE A 132 3.18 20.42 10.60
CA PHE A 132 3.76 19.84 11.81
C PHE A 132 4.90 18.86 11.51
N LEU A 133 4.71 17.96 10.54
CA LEU A 133 5.70 16.96 10.15
C LEU A 133 6.92 17.60 9.48
N ASN A 134 6.71 18.57 8.60
CA ASN A 134 7.80 19.33 7.98
C ASN A 134 8.64 20.07 9.04
N ASN A 135 7.98 20.75 9.98
CA ASN A 135 8.64 21.45 11.09
C ASN A 135 9.39 20.50 12.04
N SER A 136 8.94 19.24 12.11
CA SER A 136 9.59 18.19 12.89
C SER A 136 10.74 17.50 12.15
N GLY A 137 11.05 17.89 10.91
CA GLY A 137 12.17 17.39 10.12
C GLY A 137 11.88 16.10 9.33
N PHE A 138 10.62 15.72 9.15
CA PHE A 138 10.23 14.60 8.29
C PHE A 138 10.11 15.05 6.82
N GLN A 139 10.44 14.17 5.90
CA GLN A 139 10.17 14.36 4.46
C GLN A 139 8.73 13.93 4.16
N VAL A 140 7.86 14.92 3.93
CA VAL A 140 6.44 14.67 3.70
C VAL A 140 6.14 14.57 2.21
N ARG A 141 5.48 13.49 1.80
CA ARG A 141 4.95 13.29 0.45
C ARG A 141 3.43 13.35 0.48
N ASP A 142 2.87 14.40 -0.07
CA ASP A 142 1.43 14.64 -0.09
C ASP A 142 0.80 14.00 -1.34
N PHE A 143 -0.19 13.14 -1.13
CA PHE A 143 -0.96 12.47 -2.17
C PHE A 143 -2.34 13.10 -2.39
N GLY A 144 -2.65 14.22 -1.72
CA GLY A 144 -3.93 14.91 -1.76
C GLY A 144 -4.92 14.39 -0.70
N THR A 145 -6.18 14.78 -0.71
CA THR A 145 -6.81 15.79 -1.59
C THR A 145 -6.23 17.20 -1.37
N ASN A 146 -6.44 18.10 -2.33
CA ASN A 146 -5.96 19.49 -2.29
C ASN A 146 -7.07 20.52 -2.06
N SER A 147 -8.32 20.06 -1.89
CA SER A 147 -9.46 20.91 -1.61
C SER A 147 -10.48 20.20 -0.71
N THR A 148 -11.49 20.95 -0.27
CA THR A 148 -12.65 20.44 0.47
C THR A 148 -13.75 19.89 -0.46
N ASP A 149 -13.48 19.77 -1.76
CA ASP A 149 -14.47 19.25 -2.70
C ASP A 149 -14.66 17.76 -2.48
N ALA A 150 -15.88 17.27 -2.69
CA ALA A 150 -16.21 15.87 -2.47
C ALA A 150 -15.31 14.96 -3.31
N VAL A 151 -14.69 14.00 -2.64
CA VAL A 151 -13.80 12.99 -3.22
C VAL A 151 -13.93 11.67 -2.49
N ASP A 152 -13.56 10.59 -3.17
CA ASP A 152 -13.59 9.24 -2.64
C ASP A 152 -12.30 8.91 -1.89
N TYR A 153 -12.44 8.58 -0.60
CA TYR A 153 -11.30 8.21 0.26
C TYR A 153 -10.46 7.02 -0.26
N PRO A 154 -11.01 5.99 -0.95
CA PRO A 154 -10.21 4.84 -1.37
C PRO A 154 -9.06 5.20 -2.29
N ASP A 155 -9.22 6.21 -3.15
CA ASP A 155 -8.19 6.62 -4.11
C ASP A 155 -6.93 7.13 -3.40
N TYR A 156 -7.14 8.00 -2.41
CA TYR A 156 -6.06 8.58 -1.59
C TYR A 156 -5.46 7.54 -0.64
N ALA A 157 -6.31 6.74 0.02
CA ALA A 157 -5.85 5.67 0.89
C ALA A 157 -4.99 4.65 0.14
N HIS A 158 -5.41 4.26 -1.06
CA HIS A 158 -4.67 3.35 -1.93
C HIS A 158 -3.35 3.97 -2.42
N ALA A 159 -3.35 5.24 -2.82
CA ALA A 159 -2.13 5.92 -3.25
C ALA A 159 -1.06 5.98 -2.14
N VAL A 160 -1.46 6.35 -0.92
CA VAL A 160 -0.58 6.35 0.26
C VAL A 160 -0.10 4.94 0.59
N ALA A 161 -1.01 3.96 0.62
CA ALA A 161 -0.68 2.58 0.93
C ALA A 161 0.29 1.97 -0.10
N ARG A 162 0.11 2.25 -1.39
CA ARG A 162 1.02 1.81 -2.45
C ARG A 162 2.43 2.36 -2.24
N ALA A 163 2.58 3.64 -1.91
CA ALA A 163 3.88 4.24 -1.63
C ALA A 163 4.60 3.54 -0.47
N VAL A 164 3.86 3.13 0.58
CA VAL A 164 4.39 2.35 1.71
C VAL A 164 4.73 0.91 1.29
N GLY A 165 3.82 0.22 0.60
CA GLY A 165 3.99 -1.18 0.18
C GLY A 165 5.15 -1.38 -0.79
N GLU A 166 5.41 -0.38 -1.63
CA GLU A 166 6.54 -0.32 -2.58
C GLU A 166 7.83 0.21 -1.93
N LYS A 167 7.79 0.61 -0.65
CA LYS A 167 8.93 1.15 0.11
C LYS A 167 9.49 2.46 -0.45
N GLN A 168 8.64 3.25 -1.10
CA GLN A 168 8.98 4.62 -1.50
C GLN A 168 8.98 5.58 -0.30
N VAL A 169 8.23 5.25 0.75
CA VAL A 169 8.20 5.96 2.04
C VAL A 169 8.26 4.96 3.20
N ASP A 170 8.64 5.44 4.38
CA ASP A 170 8.75 4.60 5.58
C ASP A 170 7.37 4.30 6.19
N VAL A 171 6.51 5.31 6.27
CA VAL A 171 5.16 5.23 6.85
C VAL A 171 4.15 6.07 6.07
N GLY A 172 2.87 5.74 6.23
CA GLY A 172 1.76 6.47 5.64
C GLY A 172 0.73 6.91 6.69
N ILE A 173 0.16 8.10 6.51
CA ILE A 173 -0.94 8.63 7.33
C ILE A 173 -2.07 9.00 6.38
N VAL A 174 -3.27 8.48 6.63
CA VAL A 174 -4.48 8.83 5.88
C VAL A 174 -5.50 9.42 6.85
N VAL A 175 -6.07 10.56 6.48
CA VAL A 175 -7.08 11.27 7.28
C VAL A 175 -8.39 11.35 6.51
N ASP A 176 -9.40 10.66 6.99
CA ASP A 176 -10.76 10.69 6.46
C ASP A 176 -11.77 10.92 7.59
N GLY A 177 -13.06 11.04 7.27
CA GLY A 177 -14.07 11.31 8.28
C GLY A 177 -14.13 10.29 9.43
N ALA A 178 -13.91 9.00 9.13
CA ALA A 178 -14.09 7.91 10.10
C ALA A 178 -12.88 7.00 10.29
N GLY A 179 -11.81 7.03 9.51
CA GLY A 179 -10.63 6.16 9.62
C GLY A 179 -10.79 4.75 9.06
N ILE A 180 -11.98 4.17 9.22
CA ILE A 180 -12.22 2.73 9.00
C ILE A 180 -12.11 2.39 7.51
N GLY A 181 -12.74 3.19 6.65
CA GLY A 181 -12.74 2.97 5.20
C GLY A 181 -11.34 3.01 4.61
N SER A 182 -10.56 4.03 4.97
CA SER A 182 -9.18 4.16 4.54
C SER A 182 -8.30 3.02 5.06
N ALA A 183 -8.44 2.62 6.32
CA ALA A 183 -7.69 1.49 6.88
C ALA A 183 -8.04 0.16 6.16
N MET A 184 -9.32 -0.08 5.86
CA MET A 184 -9.74 -1.26 5.09
C MET A 184 -9.12 -1.25 3.68
N THR A 185 -9.12 -0.10 3.01
CA THR A 185 -8.55 0.06 1.66
C THR A 185 -7.03 -0.16 1.67
N ALA A 186 -6.33 0.49 2.59
CA ALA A 186 -4.88 0.38 2.72
C ALA A 186 -4.43 -1.05 3.00
N ASN A 187 -5.16 -1.80 3.82
CA ASN A 187 -4.87 -3.22 4.11
C ASN A 187 -5.10 -4.16 2.91
N LYS A 188 -5.71 -3.70 1.81
CA LYS A 188 -5.76 -4.48 0.55
C LYS A 188 -4.45 -4.43 -0.23
N VAL A 189 -3.57 -3.47 0.08
CA VAL A 189 -2.27 -3.32 -0.60
C VAL A 189 -1.27 -4.32 0.00
N PRO A 190 -0.57 -5.12 -0.82
CA PRO A 190 0.46 -6.02 -0.34
C PRO A 190 1.56 -5.30 0.46
N ASN A 191 2.06 -5.95 1.50
CA ASN A 191 3.10 -5.45 2.41
C ASN A 191 2.70 -4.24 3.28
N VAL A 192 1.42 -3.85 3.29
CA VAL A 192 0.89 -2.77 4.13
C VAL A 192 0.10 -3.35 5.30
N ARG A 193 0.21 -2.68 6.45
CA ARG A 193 -0.64 -2.91 7.63
C ARG A 193 -1.10 -1.56 8.13
N ALA A 194 -2.40 -1.31 8.04
CA ALA A 194 -3.02 -0.06 8.44
C ALA A 194 -3.94 -0.29 9.64
N ALA A 195 -3.91 0.64 10.59
CA ALA A 195 -4.82 0.67 11.72
C ALA A 195 -5.56 2.01 11.72
N ALA A 196 -6.85 1.97 12.05
CA ALA A 196 -7.62 3.18 12.30
C ALA A 196 -7.42 3.60 13.77
N CYS A 197 -6.76 4.74 13.97
CA CYS A 197 -6.34 5.18 15.30
C CYS A 197 -7.03 6.50 15.68
N TYR A 198 -7.91 6.43 16.69
CA TYR A 198 -8.65 7.60 17.20
C TYR A 198 -8.12 8.11 18.55
N SER A 199 -7.12 7.44 19.10
CA SER A 199 -6.52 7.80 20.38
C SER A 199 -5.03 7.51 20.35
N VAL A 200 -4.31 8.12 21.30
CA VAL A 200 -2.86 7.95 21.45
C VAL A 200 -2.53 6.50 21.82
N GLU A 201 -3.38 5.83 22.59
CA GLU A 201 -3.22 4.44 22.99
C GLU A 201 -3.33 3.50 21.77
N LEU A 202 -4.29 3.75 20.88
CA LEU A 202 -4.42 2.99 19.64
C LEU A 202 -3.20 3.19 18.74
N ALA A 203 -2.74 4.43 18.58
CA ALA A 203 -1.56 4.73 17.77
C ALA A 203 -0.26 4.11 18.32
N LYS A 204 -0.16 3.91 19.64
CA LYS A 204 0.99 3.25 20.26
C LYS A 204 0.98 1.72 20.11
N ASN A 205 -0.20 1.12 20.05
CA ASN A 205 -0.39 -0.33 20.03
C ASN A 205 -0.56 -0.93 18.63
N SER A 206 -0.79 -0.08 17.62
CA SER A 206 -0.95 -0.46 16.21
C SER A 206 0.36 -0.83 15.53
#